data_AF-A0A2D5H805-F1
#
_entry.id   AF-A0A2D5H805-F1
#
_cell.length_a   1.000
_cell.length_b   1.000
_cell.length_c   1.000
_cell.angle_alpha   90.00
_cell.angle_beta   90.00
_cell.angle_gamma   90.00
#
_symmetry.space_group_name_H-M   'P 1'
#
loop_
_entity.id
_entity.type
_entity.pdbx_description
1 polymer ?
#
loop_
_entity_poly.entity_id
_entity_poly.type
_entity_poly.pdbx_seq_one_letter_code
_entity_poly.pdbx_strand_id
1 'polypeptide(L)' 'MEAMTGPLAQEMRQLLTAALEPTQLDIINDSASHSGHMGDDGSGESHFTIVIESAKFA' A
#
# COMPACT_ATOMS: atom_id res chain seq x y z
N MET A 1 9.18 -4.19 18.30
CA MET A 1 7.80 -4.02 17.81
C MET A 1 7.89 -3.11 16.60
N GLU A 2 8.34 -3.68 15.48
CA GLU A 2 8.25 -2.98 14.19
C GLU A 2 6.84 -3.21 13.64
N ALA A 3 6.27 -2.13 13.13
CA ALA A 3 4.85 -1.98 12.86
C ALA A 3 4.31 -3.03 11.87
N MET A 4 3.00 -3.20 11.91
CA MET A 4 2.18 -4.10 11.08
C MET A 4 2.14 -3.68 9.60
N THR A 5 3.29 -3.40 8.99
CA THR A 5 3.43 -2.92 7.62
C THR A 5 4.63 -3.63 7.00
N GLY A 6 4.37 -4.48 6.00
CA GLY A 6 5.42 -5.25 5.35
C GLY A 6 6.34 -4.37 4.48
N PRO A 7 7.46 -4.94 4.00
CA PRO A 7 8.46 -4.20 3.23
C PRO A 7 7.88 -3.51 1.98
N LEU A 8 6.91 -4.13 1.29
CA LEU A 8 6.32 -3.55 0.08
C LEU A 8 5.46 -2.33 0.41
N ALA A 9 4.65 -2.42 1.46
CA ALA A 9 3.85 -1.28 1.92
C ALA A 9 4.71 -0.09 2.37
N GLN A 10 5.90 -0.35 2.93
CA GLN A 10 6.84 0.69 3.31
C GLN A 10 7.49 1.37 2.09
N GLU A 11 7.87 0.59 1.08
CA GLU A 11 8.38 1.11 -0.18
C GLU A 11 7.33 1.97 -0.90
N MET A 12 6.09 1.50 -0.98
CA MET A 12 4.97 2.28 -1.54
C MET A 12 4.79 3.61 -0.81
N ARG A 13 4.84 3.61 0.53
CA ARG A 13 4.74 4.84 1.32
C ARG A 13 5.83 5.83 0.97
N GLN A 14 7.09 5.38 0.90
CA GLN A 14 8.22 6.25 0.56
C GLN A 14 8.08 6.85 -0.83
N LEU A 15 7.78 6.03 -1.84
CA LEU A 15 7.65 6.46 -3.23
C LEU A 15 6.48 7.42 -3.42
N LEU A 16 5.31 7.11 -2.86
CA LEU A 16 4.11 7.94 -2.99
C LEU A 16 4.25 9.27 -2.24
N THR A 17 4.85 9.27 -1.03
CA THR A 17 5.12 10.52 -0.30
C THR A 17 6.08 11.41 -1.10
N ALA A 18 7.16 10.86 -1.64
CA ALA A 18 8.14 11.63 -2.41
C ALA A 18 7.55 12.18 -3.72
N ALA A 19 6.75 11.38 -4.44
CA ALA A 19 6.19 11.79 -5.72
C ALA A 19 5.02 12.79 -5.57
N LEU A 20 4.13 12.53 -4.61
CA LEU A 20 2.81 13.16 -4.58
C LEU A 20 2.65 14.19 -3.46
N GLU A 21 3.57 14.26 -2.51
CA GLU A 21 3.49 15.18 -1.35
C GLU A 21 2.07 15.21 -0.73
N PRO A 22 1.50 14.03 -0.40
CA PRO A 22 0.08 13.93 -0.08
C PRO A 22 -0.25 14.56 1.28
N THR A 23 -1.44 15.15 1.37
CA THR A 23 -2.04 15.60 2.64
C THR A 23 -2.61 14.44 3.44
N GLN A 24 -3.02 13.36 2.76
CA GLN A 24 -3.45 12.08 3.35
C GLN A 24 -2.90 10.91 2.53
N LEU A 25 -2.35 9.90 3.21
CA LEU A 25 -1.88 8.65 2.58
C LEU A 25 -2.13 7.43 3.48
N ASP A 26 -3.11 6.63 3.08
CA ASP A 26 -3.43 5.32 3.65
C ASP A 26 -3.09 4.23 2.65
N ILE A 27 -2.33 3.23 3.12
CA ILE A 27 -1.95 2.05 2.35
C ILE A 27 -2.46 0.85 3.15
N ILE A 28 -3.44 0.15 2.59
CA ILE A 28 -4.19 -0.91 3.26
C ILE A 28 -3.87 -2.21 2.54
N ASN A 29 -3.22 -3.13 3.24
CA ASN A 29 -2.96 -4.47 2.72
C ASN A 29 -4.23 -5.33 2.84
N ASP A 30 -4.84 -5.68 1.72
CA ASP A 30 -6.04 -6.53 1.61
C ASP A 30 -5.73 -7.92 1.01
N SER A 31 -4.44 -8.30 0.94
CA SER A 31 -3.99 -9.59 0.41
C SER A 31 -4.68 -10.79 1.06
N ALA A 32 -4.98 -10.73 2.36
CA ALA A 32 -5.68 -11.81 3.07
C ALA A 32 -7.09 -12.09 2.52
N SER A 33 -7.78 -11.07 1.99
CA SER A 33 -9.09 -11.21 1.36
C SER A 33 -9.04 -11.92 0.01
N HIS A 34 -7.85 -12.06 -0.56
CA HIS A 34 -7.60 -12.69 -1.86
C HIS A 34 -6.80 -13.98 -1.77
N SER A 35 -6.57 -14.49 -0.55
CA SER A 35 -5.77 -15.69 -0.35
C SER A 35 -6.37 -16.91 -1.07
N GLY A 36 -5.54 -17.62 -1.84
CA GLY A 36 -5.93 -18.81 -2.59
C GLY A 36 -6.57 -18.58 -3.98
N HIS A 37 -6.66 -17.34 -4.45
CA HIS A 37 -7.04 -17.02 -5.84
C HIS A 37 -5.82 -16.91 -6.77
N MET A 38 -6.06 -16.88 -8.08
CA MET A 38 -5.01 -16.89 -9.13
C MET A 38 -4.03 -15.68 -9.10
N GLY A 39 -4.28 -14.69 -8.23
CA GLY A 39 -3.41 -13.52 -7.99
C GLY A 39 -2.72 -13.51 -6.63
N ASP A 40 -2.93 -14.53 -5.79
CA ASP A 40 -2.19 -14.69 -4.54
C ASP A 40 -0.82 -15.31 -4.83
N ASP A 41 0.23 -14.52 -4.71
CA ASP A 41 1.62 -14.96 -4.91
C ASP A 41 2.24 -15.56 -3.63
N GLY A 42 1.47 -15.64 -2.53
CA GLY A 42 1.91 -16.19 -1.25
C GLY A 42 2.80 -15.27 -0.42
N SER A 43 3.08 -14.04 -0.88
CA SER A 43 3.87 -13.05 -0.14
C SER A 43 3.09 -12.41 1.02
N GLY A 44 1.75 -12.41 0.91
CA GLY A 44 0.89 -11.64 1.80
C GLY A 44 0.92 -10.12 1.54
N GLU A 45 1.60 -9.68 0.48
CA GLU A 45 1.68 -8.28 0.01
C GLU A 45 1.41 -8.22 -1.51
N SER A 46 0.41 -8.97 -1.97
CA SER A 46 0.04 -9.06 -3.39
C SER A 46 -1.03 -8.04 -3.80
N HIS A 47 -1.87 -7.62 -2.85
CA HIS A 47 -2.98 -6.70 -3.07
C HIS A 47 -2.98 -5.58 -2.04
N PHE A 48 -3.21 -4.36 -2.52
CA PHE A 48 -3.31 -3.15 -1.71
C PHE A 48 -4.41 -2.24 -2.22
N THR A 49 -5.18 -1.70 -1.28
CA THR A 49 -6.02 -0.52 -1.50
C THR A 49 -5.25 0.71 -1.01
N ILE A 50 -5.18 1.76 -1.84
CA ILE A 50 -4.49 3.02 -1.52
C ILE A 50 -5.49 4.17 -1.56
N VAL A 51 -5.58 4.92 -0.45
CA VAL A 51 -6.33 6.18 -0.37
C VAL A 51 -5.33 7.32 -0.28
N ILE A 52 -5.43 8.25 -1.21
CA ILE A 52 -4.47 9.35 -1.31
C ILE A 52 -5.16 10.66 -1.65
N GLU A 53 -4.85 11.69 -0.88
CA GLU A 53 -5.23 13.08 -1.13
C GLU A 53 -3.97 13.89 -1.44
N SER A 54 -3.95 14.61 -2.56
CA SER A 54 -2.83 15.46 -2.95
C SER A 54 -3.29 16.61 -3.83
N ALA A 55 -2.72 17.79 -3.62
CA ALA A 55 -2.90 18.94 -4.50
C ALA A 55 -2.38 18.69 -5.94
N LYS A 56 -1.54 17.67 -6.15
CA LYS A 56 -1.00 17.33 -7.49
C LYS A 56 -2.01 16.63 -8.41
N PHE A 57 -3.19 16.25 -7.92
CA PHE A 57 -4.26 15.69 -8.76
C PHE A 57 -5.19 16.75 -9.36
N ALA A 58 -5.01 18.03 -9.02
CA ALA A 58 -5.85 19.15 -9.47
C ALA A 58 -5.60 19.54 -10.93
#